data_AF-A0A2V8BS67-F1
#
_entry.id   AF-A0A2V8BS67-F1
#
_cell.length_a   1.000
_cell.length_b   1.000
_cell.length_c   1.000
_cell.angle_alpha   90.00
_cell.angle_beta   90.00
_cell.angle_gamma   90.00
#
_symmetry.space_group_name_H-M   'P 1'
#
loop_
_entity.id
_entity.type
_entity.pdbx_description
1 polymer ?
#
loop_
_entity_poly.entity_id
_entity_poly.type
_entity_poly.pdbx_seq_one_letter_code
_entity_poly.pdbx_strand_id
1 'polypeptide(L)'
;SFSYDDRAERIVGEAVSPTYFTVLGVRPLIGQGFSPAVQQGEWAPEAVLSYGFWARRFGADPAVIGRTIRLNTVAFTIVGVSPPGFTGLTRGSDFELRVPLLPEGRQLPQMRLIATDGWVISAARLAPGVNRAQAEAAASAQLREFLRTTPVRRFRESGLRALRVRPGAHGRDEMLQPFHT
;
A
#
# COMPACT_ATOMS: atom_id res chain seq x y z
N SER A 1 9.00 11.10 11.29
CA SER A 1 10.46 10.99 11.41
C SER A 1 10.84 9.53 11.30
N PHE A 2 11.85 9.27 10.49
CA PHE A 2 12.60 8.04 10.46
C PHE A 2 13.87 8.23 11.28
N SER A 3 14.29 7.23 12.03
CA SER A 3 15.63 7.22 12.62
C SER A 3 16.28 5.84 12.52
N TYR A 4 17.58 5.88 12.25
CA TYR A 4 18.48 4.73 12.13
C TYR A 4 19.93 5.25 12.36
N ASP A 5 20.74 4.55 13.14
CA ASP A 5 22.11 4.96 13.53
C ASP A 5 22.19 6.44 14.02
N ASP A 6 21.33 6.82 14.99
CA ASP A 6 21.24 8.15 15.60
C ASP A 6 21.00 9.34 14.66
N ARG A 7 20.72 9.09 13.37
CA ARG A 7 20.32 10.11 12.40
C ARG A 7 18.82 10.07 12.17
N ALA A 8 18.15 11.17 12.52
CA ALA A 8 16.74 11.38 12.24
C ALA A 8 16.55 12.17 10.94
N GLU A 9 15.70 11.67 10.04
CA GLU A 9 15.28 12.40 8.83
C GLU A 9 13.75 12.30 8.66
N ARG A 10 13.20 13.20 7.84
CA ARG A 10 11.78 13.11 7.47
C ARG A 10 11.69 12.30 6.17
N ILE A 11 10.91 11.23 6.21
CA ILE A 11 10.55 10.41 5.05
C ILE A 11 9.04 10.37 4.91
N VAL A 12 8.58 9.91 3.74
CA VAL A 12 7.20 9.65 3.38
C VAL A 12 6.98 8.13 3.27
N GLY A 13 6.33 7.56 4.28
CA GLY A 13 5.93 6.16 4.26
C GLY A 13 4.51 5.98 3.72
N GLU A 14 4.22 4.81 3.17
CA GLU A 14 2.88 4.39 2.74
C GLU A 14 2.41 3.19 3.57
N ALA A 15 1.21 3.25 4.14
CA ALA A 15 0.54 2.05 4.66
C ALA A 15 -0.21 1.35 3.52
N VAL A 16 0.05 0.07 3.33
CA VAL A 16 -0.57 -0.73 2.25
C VAL A 16 -1.22 -1.99 2.80
N SER A 17 -2.09 -2.62 2.03
CA SER A 17 -2.69 -3.89 2.44
C SER A 17 -1.61 -4.96 2.68
N PRO A 18 -1.83 -5.90 3.61
CA PRO A 18 -0.89 -7.01 3.83
C PRO A 18 -0.55 -7.81 2.56
N THR A 19 -1.46 -7.89 1.59
CA THR A 19 -1.30 -8.63 0.34
C THR A 19 -0.75 -7.79 -0.82
N TYR A 20 -0.39 -6.53 -0.60
CA TYR A 20 -0.03 -5.55 -1.64
C TYR A 20 0.99 -6.08 -2.65
N PHE A 21 2.15 -6.56 -2.19
CA PHE A 21 3.22 -7.03 -3.08
C PHE A 21 2.80 -8.28 -3.88
N THR A 22 2.10 -9.20 -3.24
CA THR A 22 1.58 -10.44 -3.87
C THR A 22 0.56 -10.11 -4.96
N VAL A 23 -0.39 -9.20 -4.68
CA VAL A 23 -1.42 -8.79 -5.64
C VAL A 23 -0.79 -8.12 -6.86
N LEU A 24 0.17 -7.22 -6.64
CA LEU A 24 0.88 -6.52 -7.71
C LEU A 24 1.89 -7.41 -8.46
N GLY A 25 2.16 -8.63 -7.97
CA GLY A 25 3.20 -9.50 -8.54
C GLY A 25 4.61 -8.93 -8.41
N VAL A 26 4.82 -8.04 -7.44
CA VAL A 26 6.11 -7.37 -7.20
C VAL A 26 6.99 -8.30 -6.40
N ARG A 27 8.09 -8.73 -7.00
CA ARG A 27 9.13 -9.52 -6.33
C ARG A 27 10.18 -8.56 -5.77
N PRO A 28 10.41 -8.54 -4.44
CA PRO A 28 11.50 -7.78 -3.83
C PRO A 28 12.84 -8.15 -4.47
N LEU A 29 13.73 -7.17 -4.59
CA LEU A 29 15.10 -7.37 -5.06
C LEU A 29 15.90 -8.22 -4.06
N ILE A 30 15.74 -7.94 -2.78
CA ILE A 30 16.33 -8.70 -1.67
C ILE A 30 15.30 -8.84 -0.54
N GLY A 31 15.42 -9.92 0.23
CA GLY A 31 14.45 -10.28 1.27
C GLY A 31 13.12 -10.73 0.68
N GLN A 32 12.03 -10.33 1.33
CA GLN A 32 10.66 -10.71 0.96
C GLN A 32 9.67 -9.56 1.14
N GLY A 33 8.44 -9.75 0.65
CA GLY A 33 7.33 -8.87 0.97
C GLY A 33 6.91 -9.05 2.43
N PHE A 34 5.67 -8.69 2.77
CA PHE A 34 5.18 -8.99 4.11
C PHE A 34 5.08 -10.49 4.36
N SER A 35 5.33 -10.91 5.59
CA SER A 35 5.30 -12.32 5.99
C SER A 35 3.90 -12.95 5.83
N PRO A 36 3.81 -14.29 5.74
CA PRO A 36 2.52 -14.98 5.67
C PRO A 36 1.59 -14.65 6.84
N ALA A 37 2.12 -14.46 8.06
CA ALA A 37 1.37 -14.06 9.24
C ALA A 37 0.70 -12.69 9.02
N VAL A 38 1.47 -11.70 8.54
CA VAL A 38 0.94 -10.38 8.18
C VAL A 38 -0.12 -10.50 7.10
N GLN A 39 0.14 -11.28 6.05
CA GLN A 39 -0.82 -11.52 4.96
C GLN A 39 -2.14 -12.16 5.43
N GLN A 40 -2.10 -12.94 6.51
CA GLN A 40 -3.28 -13.57 7.12
C GLN A 40 -4.00 -12.66 8.13
N GLY A 41 -3.49 -11.44 8.35
CA GLY A 41 -4.12 -10.43 9.19
C GLY A 41 -3.49 -10.26 10.57
N GLU A 42 -2.42 -11.00 10.88
CA GLU A 42 -1.65 -10.75 12.10
C GLU A 42 -0.88 -9.43 11.99
N TRP A 43 -0.74 -8.72 13.11
CA TRP A 43 0.07 -7.51 13.12
C TRP A 43 1.53 -7.85 13.40
N ALA A 44 2.40 -7.52 12.46
CA ALA A 44 3.85 -7.41 12.69
C ALA A 44 4.37 -6.07 12.16
N PRO A 45 5.29 -5.41 12.88
CA PRO A 45 5.87 -4.15 12.44
C PRO A 45 6.94 -4.40 11.37
N GLU A 46 6.50 -4.76 10.17
CA GLU A 46 7.38 -5.03 9.03
C GLU A 46 7.46 -3.82 8.10
N ALA A 47 8.63 -3.58 7.53
CA ALA A 47 8.87 -2.54 6.55
C ALA A 47 9.54 -3.10 5.30
N VAL A 48 9.05 -2.68 4.13
CA VAL A 48 9.70 -2.92 2.84
C VAL A 48 10.19 -1.58 2.30
N LEU A 49 11.50 -1.46 2.05
CA LEU A 49 12.09 -0.22 1.54
C LEU A 49 11.85 -0.08 0.02
N SER A 50 11.83 1.15 -0.48
CA SER A 50 12.04 1.38 -1.91
C SER A 50 13.52 1.23 -2.27
N TYR A 51 13.81 0.84 -3.52
CA TYR A 51 15.19 0.68 -3.98
C TYR A 51 16.00 1.97 -3.81
N GLY A 52 15.43 3.12 -4.21
CA GLY A 52 16.11 4.41 -4.13
C GLY A 52 16.43 4.84 -2.70
N PHE A 53 15.52 4.57 -1.76
CA PHE A 53 15.78 4.86 -0.35
C PHE A 53 16.83 3.93 0.24
N TRP A 54 16.76 2.63 -0.05
CA TRP A 54 17.77 1.66 0.36
C TRP A 54 19.17 2.04 -0.15
N ALA A 55 19.30 2.35 -1.45
CA ALA A 55 20.56 2.75 -2.06
C ALA A 55 21.13 4.03 -1.43
N ARG A 56 20.30 5.08 -1.27
CA ARG A 56 20.72 6.38 -0.73
C ARG A 56 21.05 6.31 0.77
N ARG A 57 20.25 5.58 1.56
CA ARG A 57 20.32 5.63 3.03
C ARG A 57 21.17 4.53 3.65
N PHE A 58 21.21 3.37 3.02
CA PHE A 58 21.92 2.18 3.49
C PHE A 58 23.06 1.78 2.55
N GLY A 59 23.39 2.60 1.55
CA GLY A 59 24.50 2.34 0.64
C GLY A 59 24.33 1.08 -0.21
N ALA A 60 23.07 0.67 -0.45
CA ALA A 60 22.74 -0.60 -1.08
C ALA A 60 23.32 -1.84 -0.33
N ASP A 61 23.47 -1.76 1.00
CA ASP A 61 23.92 -2.87 1.84
C ASP A 61 22.82 -3.95 1.97
N PRO A 62 23.03 -5.19 1.50
CA PRO A 62 22.05 -6.27 1.65
C PRO A 62 21.87 -6.71 3.11
N ALA A 63 22.83 -6.43 4.00
CA ALA A 63 22.73 -6.74 5.42
C ALA A 63 21.72 -5.85 6.16
N VAL A 64 20.99 -4.99 5.45
CA VAL A 64 19.86 -4.23 5.97
C VAL A 64 18.67 -5.11 6.37
N ILE A 65 18.52 -6.29 5.74
CA ILE A 65 17.41 -7.21 6.05
C ILE A 65 17.54 -7.71 7.49
N GLY A 66 16.44 -7.65 8.24
CA GLY A 66 16.39 -7.96 9.67
C GLY A 66 16.80 -6.81 10.58
N ARG A 67 17.33 -5.70 10.05
CA ARG A 67 17.63 -4.52 10.88
C ARG A 67 16.35 -3.78 11.27
N THR A 68 16.42 -3.14 12.44
CA THR A 68 15.34 -2.34 12.98
C THR A 68 15.51 -0.87 12.62
N ILE A 69 14.45 -0.25 12.10
CA ILE A 69 14.32 1.19 11.92
C ILE A 69 13.22 1.72 12.84
N ARG A 70 13.27 3.02 13.16
CA ARG A 70 12.18 3.64 13.93
C ARG A 70 11.40 4.62 13.07
N LEU A 71 10.09 4.42 13.00
CA LEU A 71 9.13 5.30 12.33
C LEU A 71 8.27 5.97 13.39
N ASN A 72 8.41 7.29 13.56
CA ASN A 72 7.76 8.06 14.62
C ASN A 72 7.86 7.34 15.98
N THR A 73 9.06 6.93 16.36
CA THR A 73 9.37 6.15 17.59
C THR A 73 8.89 4.70 17.65
N VAL A 74 8.12 4.21 16.68
CA VAL A 74 7.72 2.79 16.58
C VAL A 74 8.81 2.01 15.84
N ALA A 75 9.26 0.89 16.41
CA ALA A 75 10.25 0.03 15.80
C ALA A 75 9.62 -0.83 14.70
N PHE A 76 10.26 -0.89 13.53
CA PHE A 76 9.91 -1.75 12.40
C PHE A 76 11.12 -2.54 11.94
N THR A 77 10.91 -3.80 11.59
CA THR A 77 11.95 -4.68 11.01
C THR A 77 11.91 -4.59 9.50
N ILE A 78 13.06 -4.38 8.88
CA ILE A 78 13.18 -4.38 7.42
C ILE A 78 13.13 -5.82 6.92
N VAL A 79 12.09 -6.18 6.16
CA VAL A 79 11.90 -7.53 5.64
C VAL A 79 12.25 -7.66 4.16
N GLY A 80 12.34 -6.55 3.43
CA GLY A 80 12.70 -6.56 2.02
C GLY A 80 12.97 -5.18 1.42
N VAL A 81 13.45 -5.22 0.18
CA VAL A 81 13.65 -4.03 -0.66
C VAL A 81 12.93 -4.25 -1.99
N SER A 82 12.09 -3.29 -2.38
CA SER A 82 11.36 -3.31 -3.65
C SER A 82 12.33 -3.23 -4.85
N PRO A 83 11.96 -3.76 -6.03
CA PRO A 83 12.83 -3.68 -7.20
C PRO A 83 13.00 -2.23 -7.71
N PRO A 84 14.08 -1.93 -8.45
CA PRO A 84 14.25 -0.65 -9.13
C PRO A 84 13.05 -0.30 -10.01
N GLY A 85 12.66 0.97 -10.06
CA GLY A 85 11.53 1.44 -10.86
C GLY A 85 10.14 1.14 -10.28
N PHE A 86 10.03 0.39 -9.18
CA PHE A 86 8.76 0.20 -8.49
C PHE A 86 8.43 1.41 -7.60
N THR A 87 7.44 2.20 -8.01
CA THR A 87 6.95 3.38 -7.25
C THR A 87 5.64 3.10 -6.49
N GLY A 88 5.02 1.94 -6.70
CA GLY A 88 3.69 1.61 -6.17
C GLY A 88 2.55 1.93 -7.14
N LEU A 89 1.34 2.07 -6.61
CA LEU A 89 0.11 2.29 -7.39
C LEU A 89 -0.09 3.74 -7.85
N THR A 90 0.59 4.69 -7.22
CA THR A 90 0.52 6.11 -7.57
C THR A 90 1.83 6.52 -8.22
N ARG A 91 1.79 6.83 -9.52
CA ARG A 91 2.96 7.41 -10.20
C ARG A 91 3.30 8.78 -9.62
N GLY A 92 4.60 9.05 -9.44
CA GLY A 92 5.10 10.28 -8.83
C GLY A 92 5.06 10.30 -7.30
N SER A 93 4.62 9.21 -6.65
CA SER A 93 4.74 9.06 -5.20
C SER A 93 5.97 8.21 -4.88
N ASP A 94 7.10 8.87 -4.65
CA ASP A 94 8.36 8.22 -4.28
C ASP A 94 8.38 7.88 -2.79
N PHE A 95 7.46 7.02 -2.35
CA PHE A 95 7.44 6.54 -0.97
C PHE A 95 8.75 5.81 -0.65
N GLU A 96 9.42 6.24 0.42
CA GLU A 96 10.70 5.66 0.83
C GLU A 96 10.54 4.24 1.38
N LEU A 97 9.36 3.92 1.94
CA LEU A 97 9.05 2.60 2.46
C LEU A 97 7.54 2.34 2.52
N ARG A 98 7.21 1.06 2.70
CA ARG A 98 5.85 0.55 2.89
C ARG A 98 5.75 -0.27 4.17
N VAL A 99 4.67 -0.07 4.89
CA VAL A 99 4.30 -0.81 6.11
C VAL A 99 2.90 -1.39 5.98
N PRO A 100 2.55 -2.49 6.68
CA PRO A 100 1.21 -3.03 6.60
C PRO A 100 0.22 -2.07 7.26
N LEU A 101 -1.00 -2.03 6.72
CA LEU A 101 -2.14 -1.41 7.40
C LEU A 101 -2.36 -2.07 8.77
N LEU A 102 -2.74 -1.26 9.76
CA LEU A 102 -3.13 -1.77 11.06
C LEU A 102 -4.43 -2.59 10.93
N PRO A 103 -4.54 -3.75 11.59
CA PRO A 103 -5.80 -4.45 11.68
C PRO A 103 -6.86 -3.61 12.40
N GLU A 104 -8.13 -3.92 12.15
CA GLU A 104 -9.25 -3.22 12.77
C GLU A 104 -9.14 -3.23 14.31
N GLY A 105 -9.48 -2.12 14.95
CA GLY A 105 -9.37 -1.94 16.40
C GLY A 105 -7.95 -1.67 16.92
N ARG A 106 -6.90 -1.89 16.13
CA ARG A 106 -5.52 -1.55 16.52
C ARG A 106 -5.19 -0.10 16.18
N GLN A 107 -4.67 0.62 17.17
CA GLN A 107 -4.23 2.01 16.99
C GLN A 107 -2.77 2.17 17.38
N LEU A 108 -2.01 2.82 16.49
CA LEU A 108 -0.68 3.37 16.79
C LEU A 108 -0.76 4.87 16.52
N PRO A 109 -1.03 5.71 17.53
CA PRO A 109 -1.17 7.16 17.35
C PRO A 109 0.04 7.79 16.63
N GLN A 110 1.23 7.24 16.84
CA GLN A 110 2.46 7.66 16.18
C GLN A 110 2.45 7.43 14.66
N MET A 111 1.65 6.47 14.17
CA MET A 111 1.55 6.13 12.75
C MET A 111 0.39 6.84 12.04
N ARG A 112 -0.30 7.76 12.71
CA ARG A 112 -1.49 8.45 12.14
C ARG A 112 -1.22 9.20 10.83
N LEU A 113 0.02 9.63 10.58
CA LEU A 113 0.41 10.32 9.34
C LEU A 113 0.75 9.37 8.17
N ILE A 114 0.92 8.07 8.46
CA ILE A 114 1.16 7.02 7.46
C ILE A 114 -0.14 6.21 7.24
N ALA A 115 -1.04 6.21 8.23
CA ALA A 115 -2.39 5.69 8.12
C ALA A 115 -3.21 6.57 7.15
N THR A 116 -3.82 5.93 6.15
CA THR A 116 -4.52 6.56 5.03
C THR A 116 -5.53 7.63 5.50
N ASP A 117 -5.52 8.80 4.87
CA ASP A 117 -6.50 9.91 5.04
C ASP A 117 -7.88 9.62 4.39
N GLY A 118 -8.20 8.32 4.26
CA GLY A 118 -9.45 7.80 3.75
C GLY A 118 -9.57 7.77 2.23
N TRP A 119 -8.46 7.95 1.49
CA TRP A 119 -8.35 7.52 0.10
C TRP A 119 -7.58 6.21 0.02
N VAL A 120 -8.19 5.17 -0.56
CA VAL A 120 -7.58 3.86 -0.79
C VAL A 120 -7.60 3.60 -2.29
N ILE A 121 -6.44 3.33 -2.87
CA ILE A 121 -6.36 2.79 -4.23
C ILE A 121 -6.39 1.27 -4.11
N SER A 122 -7.45 0.67 -4.63
CA SER A 122 -7.61 -0.78 -4.66
C SER A 122 -7.16 -1.34 -6.00
N ALA A 123 -6.22 -2.28 -5.98
CA ALA A 123 -5.84 -3.08 -7.13
C ALA A 123 -6.21 -4.55 -6.87
N ALA A 124 -6.61 -5.27 -7.92
CA ALA A 124 -6.98 -6.67 -7.84
C ALA A 124 -6.51 -7.43 -9.08
N ARG A 125 -6.26 -8.73 -8.93
CA ARG A 125 -5.98 -9.65 -10.04
C ARG A 125 -7.27 -10.36 -10.44
N LEU A 126 -7.59 -10.37 -11.73
CA LEU A 126 -8.71 -11.16 -12.23
C LEU A 126 -8.43 -12.65 -12.09
N ALA A 127 -9.43 -13.42 -11.67
CA ALA A 127 -9.35 -14.88 -11.72
C ALA A 127 -9.24 -15.36 -13.18
N PRO A 128 -8.62 -16.53 -13.43
CA PRO A 128 -8.55 -17.10 -14.77
C PRO A 128 -9.92 -17.19 -15.44
N GLY A 129 -10.02 -16.74 -16.68
CA GLY A 129 -11.28 -16.78 -17.46
C GLY A 129 -12.31 -15.69 -17.12
N VAL A 130 -12.09 -14.88 -16.09
CA VAL A 130 -12.98 -13.75 -15.75
C VAL A 130 -12.63 -12.53 -16.59
N ASN A 131 -13.61 -12.00 -17.32
CA ASN A 131 -13.44 -10.76 -18.05
C ASN A 131 -13.76 -9.53 -17.18
N ARG A 132 -13.33 -8.35 -17.64
CA ARG A 132 -13.49 -7.08 -16.91
C ARG A 132 -14.95 -6.75 -16.58
N ALA A 133 -15.89 -6.99 -17.50
CA ALA A 133 -17.29 -6.66 -17.29
C ALA A 133 -17.90 -7.52 -16.16
N GLN A 134 -17.53 -8.80 -16.11
CA GLN A 134 -17.93 -9.70 -15.02
C GLN A 134 -17.35 -9.25 -13.68
N ALA A 135 -16.07 -8.85 -13.65
CA ALA A 135 -15.44 -8.33 -12.44
C ALA A 135 -16.07 -7.00 -11.97
N GLU A 136 -16.39 -6.11 -12.90
CA GLU A 136 -17.03 -4.83 -12.59
C GLU A 136 -18.44 -5.02 -12.02
N ALA A 137 -19.24 -5.91 -12.60
CA ALA A 137 -20.56 -6.25 -12.12
C ALA A 137 -20.51 -6.85 -10.70
N ALA A 138 -19.59 -7.79 -10.46
CA ALA A 138 -19.41 -8.44 -9.17
C ALA A 138 -18.94 -7.44 -8.09
N ALA A 139 -17.90 -6.64 -8.38
CA ALA A 139 -17.39 -5.63 -7.47
C ALA A 139 -18.43 -4.55 -7.16
N SER A 140 -19.21 -4.12 -8.15
CA SER A 140 -20.30 -3.15 -7.95
C SER A 140 -21.44 -3.74 -7.12
N ALA A 141 -21.75 -5.03 -7.24
CA ALA A 141 -22.72 -5.69 -6.38
C ALA A 141 -22.26 -5.71 -4.91
N GLN A 142 -21.00 -6.08 -4.65
CA GLN A 142 -20.42 -6.06 -3.30
C GLN A 142 -20.37 -4.64 -2.72
N LEU A 143 -19.98 -3.64 -3.52
CA LEU A 143 -19.99 -2.25 -3.09
C LEU A 143 -21.39 -1.80 -2.67
N ARG A 144 -22.43 -2.10 -3.47
CA ARG A 144 -23.81 -1.72 -3.12
C ARG A 144 -24.25 -2.34 -1.80
N GLU A 145 -23.91 -3.60 -1.57
CA GLU A 145 -24.23 -4.27 -0.30
C GLU A 145 -23.46 -3.66 0.88
N PHE A 146 -22.18 -3.35 0.70
CA PHE A 146 -21.38 -2.63 1.69
C PHE A 146 -21.96 -1.26 2.03
N LEU A 147 -22.37 -0.47 1.02
CA LEU A 147 -22.97 0.84 1.21
C LEU A 147 -24.34 0.78 1.92
N ARG A 148 -25.08 -0.33 1.74
CA ARG A 148 -26.36 -0.56 2.42
C ARG A 148 -26.17 -0.88 3.90
N THR A 149 -25.15 -1.67 4.21
CA THR A 149 -24.92 -2.24 5.56
C THR A 149 -23.96 -1.43 6.42
N THR A 150 -23.11 -0.59 5.81
CA THR A 150 -22.09 0.18 6.52
C THR A 150 -22.40 1.68 6.47
N PRO A 151 -22.72 2.32 7.61
CA PRO A 151 -23.08 3.73 7.64
C PRO A 151 -21.83 4.64 7.61
N VAL A 152 -21.08 4.64 6.50
CA VAL A 152 -19.96 5.58 6.30
C VAL A 152 -20.49 6.87 5.65
N ARG A 153 -20.58 7.96 6.44
CA ARG A 153 -21.11 9.26 6.01
C ARG A 153 -20.50 9.76 4.69
N ARG A 154 -19.17 9.63 4.54
CA ARG A 154 -18.40 10.04 3.35
C ARG A 154 -18.85 9.34 2.06
N PHE A 155 -19.23 8.06 2.13
CA PHE A 155 -19.67 7.33 0.93
C PHE A 155 -21.11 7.62 0.53
N ARG A 156 -22.02 7.89 1.50
CA ARG A 156 -23.38 8.34 1.18
C ARG A 156 -23.39 9.66 0.41
N GLU A 157 -22.54 10.59 0.82
CA GLU A 157 -22.43 11.92 0.20
C GLU A 157 -21.70 11.89 -1.16
N SER A 158 -20.89 10.85 -1.44
CA SER A 158 -20.12 10.73 -2.69
C SER A 158 -20.93 10.39 -3.94
N GLY A 159 -22.18 9.93 -3.80
CA GLY A 159 -22.98 9.46 -4.94
C GLY A 159 -22.43 8.20 -5.62
N LEU A 160 -21.46 7.50 -5.03
CA LEU A 160 -20.87 6.28 -5.59
C LEU A 160 -21.97 5.20 -5.75
N ARG A 161 -22.19 4.73 -6.98
CA ARG A 161 -23.20 3.70 -7.32
C ARG A 161 -22.60 2.41 -7.86
N ALA A 162 -21.38 2.48 -8.38
CA ALA A 162 -20.66 1.38 -9.01
C ALA A 162 -19.15 1.61 -8.94
N LEU A 163 -18.38 0.54 -8.99
CA LEU A 163 -16.94 0.59 -9.24
C LEU A 163 -16.70 0.48 -10.74
N ARG A 164 -15.69 1.17 -11.26
CA ARG A 164 -15.18 0.91 -12.62
C ARG A 164 -13.87 0.14 -12.53
N VAL A 165 -13.77 -0.95 -13.28
CA VAL A 165 -12.54 -1.75 -13.34
C VAL A 165 -11.71 -1.27 -14.53
N ARG A 166 -10.50 -0.76 -14.28
CA ARG A 166 -9.58 -0.30 -15.33
C ARG A 166 -8.32 -1.18 -15.38
N PRO A 167 -7.67 -1.35 -16.55
CA PRO A 167 -6.41 -2.09 -16.64
C PRO A 167 -5.33 -1.46 -15.74
N GLY A 168 -4.69 -2.29 -14.90
CA GLY A 168 -3.63 -1.83 -14.00
C GLY A 168 -2.23 -1.73 -14.63
N ALA A 169 -2.05 -2.25 -15.85
CA ALA A 169 -0.74 -2.35 -16.53
C ALA A 169 -0.04 -1.00 -16.76
N HIS A 170 -0.81 0.10 -16.70
CA HIS A 170 -0.32 1.43 -17.00
C HIS A 170 -0.50 2.40 -15.86
N GLY A 171 -0.77 2.03 -14.60
CA GLY A 171 -0.87 3.01 -13.49
C GLY A 171 -1.86 4.17 -13.74
N ARG A 172 -1.85 5.19 -12.86
CA ARG A 172 -2.88 6.26 -12.75
C ARG A 172 -2.99 7.28 -13.92
N ASP A 173 -2.34 7.10 -15.07
CA ASP A 173 -2.23 8.17 -16.10
C ASP A 173 -3.54 8.44 -16.85
N GLU A 174 -4.45 7.46 -16.93
CA GLU A 174 -5.77 7.72 -17.51
C GLU A 174 -6.82 8.23 -16.50
N MET A 175 -6.43 8.55 -15.25
CA MET A 175 -7.38 9.08 -14.25
C MET A 175 -7.47 10.60 -14.23
N LEU A 176 -6.66 11.34 -14.99
CA LEU A 176 -6.67 12.81 -14.99
C LEU A 176 -6.48 13.40 -16.39
N GLN A 177 -7.57 13.51 -17.16
CA GLN A 177 -7.91 14.62 -18.08
C GLN A 177 -9.34 14.38 -18.63
N PRO A 178 -10.13 15.43 -18.94
CA PRO A 178 -10.65 16.46 -18.06
C PRO A 178 -12.19 16.38 -17.96
N PHE A 179 -12.76 16.99 -16.92
CA PHE A 179 -14.17 17.42 -17.01
C PHE A 179 -14.25 18.61 -17.98
N HIS A 180 -14.60 18.33 -19.23
CA HIS A 180 -15.35 19.22 -20.11
C HIS A 180 -16.57 18.40 -20.55
N THR A 181 -17.81 18.82 -20.30
CA THR A 181 -18.42 20.12 -20.58
C THR A 181 -19.47 20.43 -19.51
#